data_AF-A0A2T4RXN0-F1
#
_entry.id   AF-A0A2T4RXN0-F1
#
_cell.length_a   1.000
_cell.length_b   1.000
_cell.length_c   1.000
_cell.angle_alpha   90.00
_cell.angle_beta   90.00
_cell.angle_gamma   90.00
#
_symmetry.space_group_name_H-M   'P 1'
#
loop_
_entity.id
_entity.type
_entity.pdbx_description
1 polymer ?
#
loop_
_entity_poly.entity_id
_entity_poly.type
_entity_poly.pdbx_seq_one_letter_code
_entity_poly.pdbx_strand_id
1 'polypeptide(L)'
;MSRLWFSILTLIVYGLALFGPQMLYRAGLFDHFKGKQLMLTTSYTQVILMILAALVILWMNYKIKNKTRLELQPKVQKRYVILWAI
;
A
#
# COMPACT_ATOMS: atom_id res chain seq x y z
N MET A 1 19.17 -0.53 3.96
CA MET A 1 18.53 0.13 2.80
C MET A 1 18.46 1.63 3.06
N SER A 2 18.93 2.46 2.12
CA SER A 2 18.63 3.89 2.20
C SER A 2 17.12 4.10 2.03
N ARG A 3 16.55 5.08 2.74
CA ARG A 3 15.10 5.33 2.78
C ARG A 3 14.51 5.57 1.40
N LEU A 4 15.28 6.17 0.48
CA LEU A 4 14.88 6.39 -0.90
C LEU A 4 14.59 5.07 -1.62
N TRP A 5 15.42 4.05 -1.42
CA TRP A 5 15.19 2.72 -2.00
C TRP A 5 13.93 2.07 -1.45
N PHE A 6 13.60 2.26 -0.18
CA PHE A 6 12.34 1.76 0.38
C PHE A 6 11.12 2.47 -0.21
N SER A 7 11.16 3.81 -0.36
CA SER A 7 10.08 4.56 -1.01
C SER A 7 9.87 4.14 -2.46
N ILE A 8 10.96 3.97 -3.22
CA ILE A 8 10.89 3.49 -4.61
C ILE A 8 10.28 2.08 -4.65
N LEU A 9 10.73 1.18 -3.76
CA LEU A 9 10.25 -0.21 -3.75
C LEU A 9 8.79 -0.30 -3.30
N THR A 10 8.37 0.56 -2.37
CA THR A 10 6.96 0.72 -1.97
C THR A 10 6.10 1.18 -3.14
N LEU A 11 6.57 2.17 -3.92
CA LEU A 11 5.87 2.66 -5.11
C LEU A 11 5.69 1.55 -6.15
N ILE A 12 6.74 0.76 -6.37
CA ILE A 12 6.71 -0.38 -7.32
C ILE A 12 5.71 -1.44 -6.85
N VAL A 13 5.77 -1.84 -5.58
CA VAL A 13 4.85 -2.85 -5.01
C VAL A 13 3.40 -2.37 -5.11
N TYR A 14 3.15 -1.10 -4.83
CA TYR A 14 1.81 -0.52 -4.93
C TYR A 14 1.32 -0.45 -6.38
N GLY A 15 2.19 -0.04 -7.31
CA GLY A 15 1.88 -0.03 -8.75
C GLY A 15 1.55 -1.43 -9.27
N LEU A 16 2.33 -2.44 -8.88
CA LEU A 16 2.06 -3.84 -9.22
C LEU A 16 0.72 -4.33 -8.67
N ALA A 17 0.37 -3.96 -7.45
CA ALA A 17 -0.93 -4.30 -6.88
C ALA A 17 -2.09 -3.63 -7.65
N LEU A 18 -1.94 -2.34 -7.99
CA LEU A 18 -2.98 -1.57 -8.69
C LEU A 18 -3.26 -2.10 -10.11
N PHE A 19 -2.21 -2.43 -10.85
CA PHE A 19 -2.31 -2.93 -12.23
C PHE A 19 -2.38 -4.46 -12.33
N GLY A 20 -2.17 -5.18 -11.23
CA GLY A 20 -2.14 -6.63 -11.19
C GLY A 20 -3.39 -7.30 -11.77
N PRO A 21 -4.63 -6.91 -11.38
CA PRO A 21 -5.84 -7.51 -11.96
C PRO A 21 -5.94 -7.30 -13.47
N GLN A 22 -5.49 -6.15 -13.97
CA GLN A 22 -5.49 -5.85 -15.40
C GLN A 22 -4.48 -6.71 -16.16
N MET A 23 -3.33 -7.00 -15.55
CA MET A 23 -2.36 -7.95 -16.13
C MET A 23 -2.93 -9.38 -16.13
N LEU A 24 -3.58 -9.80 -15.05
CA LEU A 24 -4.21 -11.12 -14.95
C LEU A 24 -5.38 -11.27 -15.94
N TYR A 25 -6.14 -10.20 -16.16
CA TYR A 25 -7.18 -10.14 -17.20
C TYR A 25 -6.60 -10.33 -18.59
N ARG A 26 -5.52 -9.62 -18.93
CA ARG A 26 -4.83 -9.79 -20.23
C ARG A 26 -4.17 -11.16 -20.39
N ALA A 27 -3.82 -11.83 -19.30
CA ALA A 27 -3.26 -13.18 -19.30
C ALA A 27 -4.32 -14.28 -19.50
N GLY A 28 -5.60 -13.93 -19.64
CA GLY A 28 -6.69 -14.89 -19.87
C GLY A 28 -7.17 -15.63 -18.62
N LEU A 29 -6.69 -15.27 -17.43
CA LEU A 29 -7.08 -15.94 -16.17
C LEU A 29 -8.57 -15.74 -15.82
N PHE A 30 -9.22 -14.75 -16.43
CA PHE A 30 -10.64 -14.48 -16.22
C PHE A 30 -11.55 -14.83 -17.41
N ASP A 31 -11.03 -15.47 -18.46
CA ASP A 31 -11.78 -15.76 -19.70
C ASP A 31 -13.02 -16.66 -19.48
N HIS A 32 -13.02 -17.43 -18.39
CA HIS A 32 -14.11 -18.31 -18.01
C HIS A 32 -15.27 -17.58 -17.31
N PHE A 33 -15.08 -16.34 -16.87
CA PHE A 33 -16.09 -15.56 -16.15
C PHE A 33 -16.78 -14.56 -17.10
N LYS A 34 -18.12 -14.45 -17.01
CA LYS A 34 -18.91 -13.53 -17.85
C LYS A 34 -19.68 -12.50 -17.02
N GLY A 35 -19.77 -11.28 -17.54
CA GLY A 35 -20.61 -10.20 -17.00
C GLY A 35 -20.33 -9.88 -15.53
N LYS A 36 -21.35 -10.05 -14.66
CA LYS A 36 -21.24 -9.77 -13.22
C LYS A 36 -20.19 -10.62 -12.50
N GLN A 37 -19.99 -11.87 -12.91
CA GLN A 37 -19.01 -12.74 -12.27
C GLN A 37 -17.58 -12.26 -12.53
N LEU A 38 -17.29 -11.77 -13.74
CA LEU A 38 -16.00 -11.17 -14.08
C LEU A 38 -15.71 -9.93 -13.21
N MET A 39 -16.70 -9.06 -13.04
CA MET A 39 -16.56 -7.85 -12.22
C MET A 39 -16.31 -8.19 -10.74
N LEU A 40 -17.00 -9.19 -10.19
CA LEU A 40 -16.78 -9.65 -8.82
C LEU A 40 -15.39 -10.28 -8.67
N THR A 41 -15.01 -11.19 -9.57
CA THR A 41 -13.71 -11.88 -9.49
C THR A 41 -12.56 -10.88 -9.60
N THR A 42 -12.58 -9.97 -10.56
CA THR A 42 -11.56 -8.91 -10.69
C THR A 42 -11.50 -8.01 -9.46
N SER A 43 -12.65 -7.66 -8.86
CA SER A 43 -12.69 -6.87 -7.62
C SER A 43 -12.11 -7.64 -6.43
N TYR A 44 -12.43 -8.92 -6.28
CA TYR A 44 -11.83 -9.75 -5.23
C TYR A 44 -10.33 -9.90 -5.42
N THR A 45 -9.86 -10.13 -6.64
CA THR A 45 -8.43 -10.20 -6.95
C THR A 45 -7.72 -8.88 -6.63
N GLN A 46 -8.34 -7.74 -6.94
CA GLN A 46 -7.80 -6.42 -6.60
C GLN A 46 -7.62 -6.26 -5.09
N VAL A 47 -8.66 -6.58 -4.31
CA VAL A 47 -8.60 -6.48 -2.84
C VAL A 47 -7.53 -7.40 -2.27
N ILE A 48 -7.43 -8.64 -2.75
CA ILE A 48 -6.41 -9.60 -2.30
C ILE A 48 -5.00 -9.08 -2.59
N LEU A 49 -4.76 -8.57 -3.81
CA LEU A 49 -3.47 -8.00 -4.18
C LEU A 49 -3.11 -6.78 -3.32
N MET A 50 -4.10 -5.96 -2.97
CA MET A 50 -3.89 -4.77 -2.13
C MET A 50 -3.54 -5.15 -0.69
N ILE A 51 -4.16 -6.21 -0.15
CA ILE A 51 -3.82 -6.75 1.17
C ILE A 51 -2.40 -7.33 1.16
N LEU A 52 -2.05 -8.10 0.14
CA LEU A 52 -0.70 -8.66 0.00
C LEU A 52 0.36 -7.56 -0.09
N ALA A 53 0.11 -6.53 -0.88
CA ALA A 53 0.99 -5.37 -0.98
C ALA A 53 1.15 -4.66 0.36
N ALA A 54 0.07 -4.45 1.10
CA ALA A 54 0.13 -3.85 2.43
C ALA A 54 0.97 -4.68 3.41
N LEU A 55 0.82 -6.01 3.40
CA LEU A 55 1.64 -6.91 4.22
C LEU A 55 3.12 -6.83 3.86
N VAL A 56 3.44 -6.80 2.57
CA VAL A 56 4.83 -6.66 2.08
C VAL A 56 5.42 -5.32 2.51
N ILE A 57 4.68 -4.21 2.36
CA ILE A 57 5.12 -2.87 2.77
C ILE A 57 5.36 -2.83 4.28
N LEU A 58 4.45 -3.42 5.07
CA LEU A 58 4.56 -3.46 6.53
C LEU A 58 5.77 -4.30 6.98
N TRP A 59 6.00 -5.45 6.34
CA TRP A 59 7.17 -6.28 6.57
C TRP A 59 8.48 -5.57 6.21
N MET A 60 8.51 -4.90 5.06
CA MET A 60 9.66 -4.09 4.65
C MET A 60 9.89 -2.91 5.61
N ASN A 61 8.84 -2.29 6.14
CA ASN A 61 8.93 -1.23 7.13
C ASN A 61 9.54 -1.74 8.45
N TYR A 62 9.12 -2.93 8.92
CA TYR A 62 9.70 -3.57 10.11
C TYR A 62 11.20 -3.85 9.98
N LYS A 63 11.69 -4.16 8.76
CA LYS A 63 13.12 -4.34 8.50
C LYS A 63 13.92 -3.04 8.54
N ILE A 64 13.28 -1.88 8.44
CA ILE A 64 13.94 -0.57 8.49
C ILE A 64 14.09 -0.14 9.95
N LYS A 65 15.22 -0.51 10.56
CA LYS A 65 15.63 -0.06 11.92
C LYS A 65 15.98 1.43 12.02
N ASN A 66 15.73 2.23 10.99
CA ASN A 66 16.28 3.57 10.89
C ASN A 66 15.30 4.59 11.48
N LYS A 67 15.42 4.89 12.79
CA LYS A 67 14.58 5.85 13.52
C LYS A 67 14.38 7.13 12.71
N THR A 68 13.14 7.51 12.44
CA THR A 68 12.85 8.75 11.70
C THR A 68 13.36 9.95 12.50
N ARG A 69 13.79 11.04 11.83
CA ARG A 69 14.21 12.26 12.56
C ARG A 69 13.10 12.79 13.47
N LEU A 70 11.83 12.46 13.16
CA LEU A 70 10.63 12.73 13.97
C LEU A 70 10.62 11.99 15.32
N GLU A 71 11.24 10.81 15.41
CA GLU A 71 11.42 10.05 16.65
C GLU A 71 12.64 10.49 17.47
N LEU A 72 13.53 11.28 16.85
CA LEU A 72 14.74 11.84 17.46
C LEU A 72 14.53 13.28 17.95
N GLN A 73 13.48 13.98 17.52
CA GLN A 73 13.15 15.27 18.10
C GLN A 73 12.54 15.06 19.49
N PRO A 74 12.97 15.81 20.52
CA PRO A 74 12.25 15.82 21.78
C PRO A 74 10.79 16.17 21.50
N LYS A 75 9.86 15.35 21.99
CA LYS A 75 8.41 15.60 21.85
C LYS A 75 8.12 17.01 22.36
N VAL A 76 7.96 17.97 21.45
CA VAL A 76 7.47 19.30 21.82
C VAL A 76 6.08 19.05 22.40
N GLN A 77 5.90 19.41 23.68
CA GLN A 77 4.63 19.28 24.38
C GLN A 77 3.53 19.82 23.48
N LYS A 78 2.48 19.03 23.27
CA LYS A 78 1.30 19.41 22.49
C LYS A 78 0.75 20.72 23.06
N ARG A 79 1.15 21.86 22.49
CA ARG A 79 0.51 23.14 22.77
C ARG A 79 -0.83 23.06 22.07
N TYR A 80 -1.83 22.73 22.87
CA TYR A 80 -3.24 22.50 22.53
C TYR A 80 -3.68 23.29 21.29
N VAL A 81 -4.05 22.57 20.22
CA VAL A 81 -4.88 23.11 19.13
C VAL A 81 -6.34 23.10 19.61
N ILE A 82 -6.59 23.77 20.73
CA ILE A 82 -7.93 24.08 21.22
C ILE A 82 -7.97 25.61 21.18
N LEU A 83 -8.44 26.20 20.07
CA LEU A 83 -8.93 27.59 19.95
C LEU A 83 -8.98 28.04 18.47
N TRP A 84 -9.67 27.30 17.59
CA TRP A 84 -10.13 27.86 16.31
C TRP A 84 -11.55 27.43 15.93
N ALA A 85 -12.34 27.02 16.93
CA ALA A 85 -13.77 26.74 16.81
C ALA A 85 -14.55 27.50 17.89
N ILE A 86 -14.25 28.79 18.05
CA ILE A 86 -15.10 29.79 18.70
C ILE A 86 -15.31 30.92 17.69
#